data_AF-A0A9Q1GBT0-F1
#
_entry.id   AF-A0A9Q1GBT0-F1
#
_cell.length_a   1.000
_cell.length_b   1.000
_cell.length_c   1.000
_cell.angle_alpha   90.00
_cell.angle_beta   90.00
_cell.angle_gamma   90.00
#
_symmetry.space_group_name_H-M   'P 1'
#
loop_
_entity.id
_entity.type
_entity.pdbx_description
1 polymer ?
#
loop_
_entity_poly.entity_id
_entity_poly.type
_entity_poly.pdbx_seq_one_letter_code
_entity_poly.pdbx_strand_id
1 'polypeptide(L)'
;MPTPSHTRGGTTYGPKTSAPVPGPDSSEATGTYPMLECTNLRAGQDDQGPTVLVYRPWKVSELQAVCEDLPDPTQVGGARFKEALRNLVRNCHPTAGELQTVLIKKLKLRWGNVRGTWSTNHPYNADARSEYMKQIDTLETTMKSKFLVRLNWEAVRQVKQKPGETVNDFLERLTEKYDAHSGMDKPDNNETLTPYETQLTHCFLDGLDKHLATAIKTSCVGW
;
A
#
# COMPACT_ATOMS: atom_id res chain seq x y z
N MET A 1 -34.24 -41.45 52.82
CA MET A 1 -35.54 -40.80 52.57
C MET A 1 -35.33 -39.30 52.39
N PRO A 2 -36.06 -38.64 51.47
CA PRO A 2 -35.45 -38.23 50.20
C PRO A 2 -35.41 -36.72 49.94
N THR A 3 -34.57 -36.40 48.96
CA THR A 3 -34.40 -35.17 48.16
C THR A 3 -35.70 -34.60 47.55
N PRO A 4 -35.81 -33.27 47.38
CA PRO A 4 -36.80 -32.67 46.50
C PRO A 4 -36.29 -32.57 45.05
N SER A 5 -36.89 -33.42 44.22
CA SER A 5 -37.49 -33.16 42.90
C SER A 5 -36.91 -32.04 42.01
N HIS A 6 -36.26 -32.47 40.93
CA HIS A 6 -36.07 -31.71 39.69
C HIS A 6 -37.41 -31.32 39.04
N THR A 7 -37.52 -30.07 38.58
CA THR A 7 -38.38 -29.74 37.44
C THR A 7 -37.59 -28.93 36.41
N ARG A 8 -37.58 -29.52 35.22
CA ARG A 8 -36.87 -29.20 33.98
C ARG A 8 -37.61 -28.08 33.24
N GLY A 9 -36.99 -26.91 33.10
CA GLY A 9 -37.47 -25.85 32.20
C GLY A 9 -37.20 -26.20 30.75
N GLY A 10 -38.19 -26.81 30.08
CA GLY A 10 -38.18 -26.99 28.63
C GLY A 10 -38.64 -25.71 27.93
N THR A 11 -37.75 -25.06 27.18
CA THR A 11 -38.12 -24.00 26.24
C THR A 11 -38.67 -24.66 24.98
N THR A 12 -39.99 -24.57 24.79
CA THR A 12 -40.67 -24.93 23.54
C THR A 12 -40.33 -23.89 22.46
N TYR A 13 -39.71 -24.34 21.37
CA TYR A 13 -39.55 -23.56 20.14
C TYR A 13 -40.91 -23.51 19.41
N GLY A 14 -41.59 -22.38 19.48
CA GLY A 14 -42.68 -22.04 18.57
C GLY A 14 -42.14 -21.51 17.22
N PRO A 15 -42.89 -21.65 16.11
CA PRO A 15 -42.43 -21.24 14.79
C PRO A 15 -42.22 -19.72 14.75
N LYS A 16 -41.02 -19.28 14.36
CA LYS A 16 -40.79 -17.86 14.06
C LYS A 16 -41.65 -17.46 12.87
N THR A 17 -42.66 -16.66 13.14
CA THR A 17 -43.39 -15.87 12.16
C THR A 17 -42.39 -15.06 11.33
N SER A 18 -42.42 -15.29 10.02
CA SER A 18 -41.64 -14.56 9.02
C SER A 18 -41.99 -13.08 9.07
N ALA A 19 -40.99 -12.23 9.32
CA ALA A 19 -41.12 -10.79 9.21
C ALA A 19 -41.41 -10.37 7.75
N PRO A 20 -42.21 -9.31 7.53
CA PRO A 20 -42.64 -8.90 6.21
C PRO A 20 -41.48 -8.32 5.39
N VAL A 21 -41.46 -8.66 4.10
CA VAL A 21 -40.58 -8.07 3.08
C VAL A 21 -40.87 -6.57 2.98
N PRO A 22 -39.90 -5.67 3.19
CA PRO A 22 -40.09 -4.25 2.92
C PRO A 22 -40.16 -4.04 1.41
N GLY A 23 -41.24 -3.38 0.95
CA GLY A 23 -41.37 -2.87 -0.41
C GLY A 23 -40.36 -1.76 -0.71
N PRO A 24 -40.27 -1.31 -1.97
CA PRO A 24 -39.22 -0.42 -2.44
C PRO A 24 -39.54 1.01 -2.04
N ASP A 25 -39.14 1.41 -0.83
CA ASP A 25 -39.08 2.82 -0.45
C ASP A 25 -37.65 3.33 -0.56
N SER A 26 -37.55 4.36 -1.39
CA SER A 26 -36.37 5.09 -1.83
C SER A 26 -35.62 5.75 -0.68
N SER A 27 -34.48 5.18 -0.30
CA SER A 27 -33.36 5.95 0.22
C SER A 27 -32.08 5.28 -0.25
N GLU A 28 -31.51 5.80 -1.34
CA GLU A 28 -30.25 5.35 -1.92
C GLU A 28 -29.13 5.50 -0.88
N ALA A 29 -28.83 4.42 -0.18
CA ALA A 29 -27.52 4.24 0.43
C ALA A 29 -26.53 4.12 -0.75
N THR A 30 -25.90 5.23 -1.12
CA THR A 30 -24.86 5.32 -2.16
C THR A 30 -23.56 4.67 -1.67
N GLY A 31 -23.62 3.37 -1.35
CA GLY A 31 -22.43 2.55 -1.22
C GLY A 31 -21.97 2.15 -2.61
N THR A 32 -20.97 2.83 -3.18
CA THR A 32 -20.25 2.31 -4.36
C THR A 32 -19.28 1.21 -3.91
N TYR A 33 -19.82 0.00 -3.83
CA TYR A 33 -19.08 -1.21 -3.53
C TYR A 33 -18.05 -1.54 -4.65
N PRO A 34 -17.13 -2.51 -4.50
CA PRO A 34 -16.17 -2.85 -5.55
C PRO A 34 -16.97 -3.29 -6.77
N MET A 35 -16.81 -2.53 -7.85
CA MET A 35 -17.58 -2.74 -9.05
C MET A 35 -16.71 -3.39 -10.10
N LEU A 36 -17.14 -4.55 -10.59
CA LEU A 36 -16.56 -5.20 -11.75
C LEU A 36 -17.35 -4.76 -12.98
N GLU A 37 -16.63 -4.24 -13.97
CA GLU A 37 -17.22 -3.95 -15.27
C GLU A 37 -17.56 -5.28 -15.95
N CYS A 38 -18.85 -5.52 -16.10
CA CYS A 38 -19.40 -6.72 -16.71
C CYS A 38 -20.13 -6.34 -17.99
N THR A 39 -20.21 -7.27 -18.94
CA THR A 39 -21.07 -7.11 -20.12
C THR A 39 -22.51 -6.89 -19.66
N ASN A 40 -23.11 -5.80 -20.12
CA ASN A 40 -24.51 -5.52 -19.83
C ASN A 40 -25.39 -6.42 -20.72
N LEU A 41 -26.08 -7.40 -20.12
CA LEU A 41 -27.01 -8.27 -20.85
C LEU A 41 -28.23 -7.53 -21.43
N ARG A 42 -28.46 -6.27 -20.99
CA ARG A 42 -29.50 -5.38 -21.51
C ARG A 42 -28.95 -4.31 -22.46
N ALA A 43 -27.72 -4.47 -22.94
CA ALA A 43 -27.11 -3.53 -23.89
C ALA A 43 -28.03 -3.33 -25.11
N GLY A 44 -28.36 -2.07 -25.41
CA GLY A 44 -29.26 -1.70 -26.51
C GLY A 44 -30.74 -1.61 -26.14
N GLN A 45 -31.12 -1.88 -24.90
CA GLN A 45 -32.44 -1.56 -24.34
C GLN A 45 -32.36 -0.26 -23.53
N ASP A 46 -33.31 0.66 -23.74
CA ASP A 46 -33.42 1.94 -23.01
C ASP A 46 -32.12 2.75 -22.90
N ASP A 47 -31.37 2.86 -24.00
CA ASP A 47 -30.07 3.56 -24.07
C ASP A 47 -29.02 3.09 -23.03
N GLN A 48 -29.16 1.87 -22.51
CA GLN A 48 -28.18 1.32 -21.59
C GLN A 48 -26.87 0.98 -22.30
N GLY A 49 -25.78 1.49 -21.74
CA GLY A 49 -24.42 1.26 -22.22
C GLY A 49 -24.02 -0.22 -22.26
N PRO A 50 -22.97 -0.55 -23.03
CA PRO A 50 -22.53 -1.92 -23.28
C PRO A 50 -22.00 -2.64 -22.02
N THR A 51 -21.65 -1.89 -20.98
CA THR A 51 -21.12 -2.42 -19.72
C THR A 51 -21.91 -1.91 -18.52
N VAL A 52 -22.01 -2.76 -17.50
CA VAL A 52 -22.62 -2.43 -16.21
C VAL A 52 -21.62 -2.76 -15.10
N LEU A 53 -21.54 -1.88 -14.12
CA LEU A 53 -20.71 -2.03 -12.95
C LEU A 53 -21.45 -2.89 -11.91
N VAL A 54 -20.95 -4.09 -11.61
CA VAL A 54 -21.59 -5.07 -10.72
C VAL A 54 -20.82 -5.23 -9.43
N TYR A 55 -21.52 -5.22 -8.29
CA TYR A 55 -20.93 -5.49 -6.98
C TYR A 55 -20.30 -6.89 -6.93
N ARG A 56 -19.00 -6.96 -6.64
CA ARG A 56 -18.34 -8.20 -6.25
C ARG A 56 -17.45 -7.97 -5.03
N PRO A 57 -17.79 -8.55 -3.86
CA PRO A 57 -16.88 -8.52 -2.72
C PRO A 57 -15.60 -9.29 -3.05
N TRP A 58 -14.47 -8.83 -2.53
CA TRP A 58 -13.23 -9.61 -2.65
C TRP A 58 -13.35 -10.96 -1.97
N LYS A 59 -12.87 -12.00 -2.64
CA LYS A 59 -12.69 -13.31 -2.02
C LYS A 59 -11.54 -13.25 -1.02
N VAL A 60 -11.61 -14.10 0.01
CA VAL A 60 -10.53 -14.23 1.00
C VAL A 60 -9.18 -14.53 0.33
N SER A 61 -9.18 -15.33 -0.74
CA SER A 61 -7.98 -15.64 -1.53
C SER A 61 -7.38 -14.42 -2.25
N GLU A 62 -8.23 -13.51 -2.74
CA GLU A 62 -7.80 -12.30 -3.44
C GLU A 62 -7.25 -11.27 -2.46
N LEU A 63 -7.92 -11.10 -1.32
CA LEU A 63 -7.39 -10.32 -0.19
C LEU A 63 -6.02 -10.84 0.24
N GLN A 64 -5.84 -12.16 0.29
CA GLN A 64 -4.57 -12.76 0.66
C GLN A 64 -3.48 -12.49 -0.38
N ALA A 65 -3.74 -12.71 -1.67
CA ALA A 65 -2.78 -12.42 -2.74
C ALA A 65 -2.35 -10.95 -2.73
N VAL A 66 -3.30 -10.02 -2.62
CA VAL A 66 -3.01 -8.57 -2.52
C VAL A 66 -2.17 -8.25 -1.29
N CYS A 67 -2.44 -8.88 -0.14
CA CYS A 67 -1.64 -8.68 1.07
C CYS A 67 -0.20 -9.19 0.93
N GLU A 68 -0.01 -10.27 0.19
CA GLU A 68 1.30 -10.87 -0.08
C GLU A 68 2.11 -9.97 -1.03
N ASP A 69 1.48 -9.40 -2.05
CA ASP A 69 2.11 -8.51 -3.04
C ASP A 69 2.56 -7.16 -2.47
N LEU A 70 1.86 -6.63 -1.46
CA LEU A 70 2.28 -5.39 -0.81
C LEU A 70 3.65 -5.60 -0.11
N PRO A 71 4.58 -4.64 -0.13
CA PRO A 71 5.82 -4.76 0.64
C PRO A 71 5.59 -4.54 2.14
N ASP A 72 6.51 -4.98 3.02
CA ASP A 72 6.48 -4.59 4.44
C ASP A 72 7.08 -3.17 4.59
N PRO A 73 6.31 -2.18 5.08
CA PRO A 73 6.79 -0.80 5.18
C PRO A 73 7.97 -0.64 6.15
N THR A 74 8.21 -1.57 7.07
CA THR A 74 9.41 -1.53 7.92
C THR A 74 10.69 -2.00 7.25
N GLN A 75 10.58 -2.68 6.11
CA GLN A 75 11.72 -3.09 5.31
C GLN A 75 11.99 -2.07 4.20
N VAL A 76 10.95 -1.61 3.51
CA VAL A 76 11.09 -0.74 2.33
C VAL A 76 10.90 0.75 2.63
N GLY A 77 10.44 1.10 3.82
CA GLY A 77 10.05 2.47 4.19
C GLY A 77 8.65 2.86 3.70
N GLY A 78 8.12 3.93 4.28
CA GLY A 78 6.78 4.44 4.00
C GLY A 78 6.63 5.03 2.60
N ALA A 79 7.72 5.57 2.02
CA ALA A 79 7.71 6.12 0.66
C ALA A 79 7.46 5.03 -0.41
N ARG A 80 8.22 3.94 -0.40
CA ARG A 80 8.00 2.80 -1.31
C ARG A 80 6.68 2.09 -1.04
N PHE A 81 6.27 1.99 0.23
CA PHE A 81 4.96 1.42 0.56
C PHE A 81 3.80 2.27 0.01
N LYS A 82 3.91 3.61 0.07
CA LYS A 82 2.94 4.53 -0.53
C LYS A 82 2.73 4.27 -2.02
N GLU A 83 3.81 4.08 -2.78
CA GLU A 83 3.71 3.79 -4.21
C GLU A 83 2.98 2.47 -4.48
N ALA A 84 3.31 1.42 -3.73
CA ALA A 84 2.62 0.13 -3.81
C ALA A 84 1.12 0.26 -3.46
N LEU A 85 0.79 1.06 -2.44
CA LEU A 85 -0.59 1.34 -2.05
C LEU A 85 -1.35 2.10 -3.15
N ARG A 86 -0.74 3.09 -3.80
CA ARG A 86 -1.34 3.79 -4.95
C ARG A 86 -1.62 2.85 -6.10
N ASN A 87 -0.67 1.98 -6.44
CA ASN A 87 -0.86 0.99 -7.49
C ASN A 87 -2.02 0.05 -7.16
N LEU A 88 -2.13 -0.40 -5.91
CA LEU A 88 -3.27 -1.20 -5.47
C LEU A 88 -4.60 -0.46 -5.65
N VAL A 89 -4.69 0.79 -5.17
CA VAL A 89 -5.92 1.59 -5.28
C VAL A 89 -6.31 1.83 -6.74
N ARG A 90 -5.33 2.10 -7.60
CA ARG A 90 -5.52 2.36 -9.03
C ARG A 90 -5.92 1.11 -9.82
N ASN A 91 -5.42 -0.07 -9.45
CA ASN A 91 -5.63 -1.28 -10.25
C ASN A 91 -6.80 -2.12 -9.75
N CYS A 92 -7.09 -2.10 -8.45
CA CYS A 92 -8.07 -2.98 -7.83
C CYS A 92 -9.32 -2.26 -7.32
N HIS A 93 -9.34 -0.92 -7.36
CA HIS A 93 -10.47 -0.08 -6.95
C HIS A 93 -11.16 -0.51 -5.64
N PRO A 94 -10.40 -0.76 -4.55
CA PRO A 94 -10.97 -1.25 -3.31
C PRO A 94 -11.88 -0.22 -2.66
N THR A 95 -12.88 -0.69 -1.94
CA THR A 95 -13.60 0.15 -0.96
C THR A 95 -12.72 0.46 0.25
N ALA A 96 -13.06 1.48 1.04
CA ALA A 96 -12.30 1.79 2.26
C ALA A 96 -12.34 0.64 3.29
N GLY A 97 -13.42 -0.14 3.32
CA GLY A 97 -13.54 -1.33 4.19
C GLY A 97 -12.62 -2.49 3.77
N GLU A 98 -12.53 -2.77 2.47
CA GLU A 98 -11.61 -3.80 1.96
C GLU A 98 -10.16 -3.38 2.14
N LEU A 99 -9.86 -2.11 1.83
CA LEU A 99 -8.52 -1.59 2.01
C LEU A 99 -8.10 -1.63 3.48
N GLN A 100 -9.01 -1.32 4.41
CA GLN A 100 -8.75 -1.51 5.84
C GLN A 100 -8.41 -2.97 6.17
N THR A 101 -9.13 -3.93 5.58
CA THR A 101 -8.88 -5.37 5.82
C THR A 101 -7.48 -5.76 5.36
N VAL A 102 -7.07 -5.31 4.17
CA VAL A 102 -5.71 -5.51 3.64
C VAL A 102 -4.66 -4.89 4.56
N LEU A 103 -4.87 -3.63 4.96
CA LEU A 103 -3.92 -2.88 5.78
C LEU A 103 -3.80 -3.44 7.21
N ILE A 104 -4.89 -3.90 7.82
CA ILE A 104 -4.85 -4.59 9.12
C ILE A 104 -4.05 -5.88 9.00
N LYS A 105 -4.27 -6.67 7.95
CA LYS A 105 -3.52 -7.92 7.73
C LYS A 105 -2.04 -7.66 7.52
N LYS A 106 -1.68 -6.59 6.79
CA LYS A 106 -0.28 -6.23 6.49
C LYS A 106 0.45 -5.58 7.67
N LEU A 107 -0.18 -4.61 8.31
CA LEU A 107 0.45 -3.79 9.36
C LEU A 107 0.25 -4.37 10.76
N LYS A 108 -0.74 -5.24 10.95
CA LYS A 108 -1.13 -5.82 12.23
C LYS A 108 -1.41 -4.71 13.25
N LEU A 109 -0.86 -4.80 14.46
CA LEU A 109 -1.02 -3.81 15.52
C LEU A 109 -0.58 -2.39 15.11
N ARG A 110 0.35 -2.28 14.15
CA ARG A 110 0.84 -0.98 13.66
C ARG A 110 -0.23 -0.18 12.94
N TRP A 111 -1.31 -0.81 12.48
CA TRP A 111 -2.49 -0.13 11.96
C TRP A 111 -3.03 0.92 12.93
N GLY A 112 -3.03 0.63 14.23
CA GLY A 112 -3.50 1.56 15.26
C GLY A 112 -2.73 2.89 15.27
N ASN A 113 -1.45 2.87 14.88
CA ASN A 113 -0.58 4.05 14.87
C ASN A 113 -0.70 4.89 13.59
N VAL A 114 -1.32 4.35 12.55
CA VAL A 114 -1.40 5.00 11.22
C VAL A 114 -2.82 5.31 10.76
N ARG A 115 -3.82 4.63 11.30
CA ARG A 115 -5.21 4.76 10.85
C ARG A 115 -5.80 6.15 11.02
N GLY A 116 -5.35 6.93 12.00
CA GLY A 116 -5.90 8.25 12.29
C GLY A 116 -7.43 8.23 12.39
N THR A 117 -8.09 9.04 11.54
CA THR A 117 -9.55 9.20 11.44
C THR A 117 -10.19 8.32 10.35
N TRP A 118 -9.57 7.18 10.01
CA TRP A 118 -10.05 6.28 8.96
C TRP A 118 -11.50 5.81 9.16
N SER A 119 -12.28 5.86 8.08
CA SER A 119 -13.68 5.45 8.00
C SER A 119 -13.87 4.38 6.93
N THR A 120 -14.59 3.31 7.26
CA THR A 120 -14.89 2.21 6.33
C THR A 120 -16.07 2.49 5.41
N ASN A 121 -16.78 3.60 5.63
CA ASN A 121 -18.06 3.90 4.96
C ASN A 121 -17.89 4.55 3.58
N HIS A 122 -16.65 4.63 3.09
CA HIS A 122 -16.37 5.29 1.83
C HIS A 122 -16.22 4.27 0.71
N PRO A 123 -17.08 4.38 -0.32
CA PRO A 123 -16.87 3.62 -1.52
C PRO A 123 -15.62 4.05 -2.28
N TYR A 124 -15.16 3.22 -3.22
CA TYR A 124 -14.12 3.65 -4.15
C TYR A 124 -14.62 4.87 -4.94
N ASN A 125 -13.81 5.93 -4.98
CA ASN A 125 -14.08 7.12 -5.76
C ASN A 125 -12.77 7.69 -6.28
N ALA A 126 -12.63 7.77 -7.61
CA ALA A 126 -11.43 8.26 -8.27
C ALA A 126 -11.26 9.79 -8.20
N ASP A 127 -12.30 10.54 -7.83
CA ASP A 127 -12.21 12.00 -7.70
C ASP A 127 -11.24 12.36 -6.58
N ALA A 128 -10.21 13.15 -6.91
CA ALA A 128 -9.21 13.64 -5.97
C ALA A 128 -9.82 14.46 -4.81
N ARG A 129 -10.99 15.07 -5.01
CA ARG A 129 -11.71 15.84 -3.98
C ARG A 129 -12.60 14.98 -3.08
N SER A 130 -12.78 13.70 -3.43
CA SER A 130 -13.60 12.76 -2.67
C SER A 130 -13.01 12.49 -1.29
N GLU A 131 -13.89 12.18 -0.34
CA GLU A 131 -13.47 11.81 1.02
C GLU A 131 -12.70 10.49 1.06
N TYR A 132 -12.92 9.62 0.07
CA TYR A 132 -12.13 8.41 -0.13
C TYR A 132 -10.67 8.77 -0.42
N MET A 133 -10.40 9.60 -1.45
CA MET A 133 -9.03 9.96 -1.82
C MET A 133 -8.32 10.79 -0.75
N LYS A 134 -9.02 11.70 -0.06
CA LYS A 134 -8.45 12.45 1.07
C LYS A 134 -7.95 11.53 2.20
N GLN A 135 -8.68 10.45 2.49
CA GLN A 135 -8.24 9.47 3.49
C GLN A 135 -7.01 8.68 3.02
N ILE A 136 -6.92 8.36 1.73
CA ILE A 136 -5.71 7.77 1.15
C ILE A 136 -4.52 8.73 1.30
N ASP A 137 -4.67 10.00 0.94
CA ASP A 137 -3.60 11.01 1.06
C ASP A 137 -3.12 11.17 2.52
N THR A 138 -4.07 11.19 3.46
CA THR A 138 -3.78 11.28 4.90
C THR A 138 -3.04 10.05 5.39
N LEU A 139 -3.48 8.86 4.97
CA LEU A 139 -2.83 7.60 5.28
C LEU A 139 -1.39 7.58 4.73
N GLU A 140 -1.18 7.98 3.49
CA GLU A 140 0.15 8.02 2.86
C GLU A 140 1.12 8.95 3.58
N THR A 141 0.66 10.14 3.94
CA THR A 141 1.45 11.11 4.72
C THR A 141 1.84 10.52 6.09
N THR A 142 0.88 9.86 6.75
CA THR A 142 1.11 9.21 8.04
C THR A 142 2.07 8.02 7.90
N MET A 143 1.92 7.21 6.85
CA MET A 143 2.81 6.07 6.57
C MET A 143 4.23 6.55 6.29
N LYS A 144 4.41 7.61 5.48
CA LYS A 144 5.73 8.19 5.20
C LYS A 144 6.43 8.66 6.48
N SER A 145 5.69 9.32 7.38
CA SER A 145 6.28 9.82 8.64
C SER A 145 6.55 8.72 9.68
N LYS A 146 5.72 7.67 9.75
CA LYS A 146 5.86 6.60 10.75
C LYS A 146 6.84 5.50 10.35
N PHE A 147 6.99 5.25 9.06
CA PHE A 147 7.86 4.20 8.54
C PHE A 147 9.07 4.83 7.84
N LEU A 148 10.00 5.36 8.65
CA LEU A 148 11.25 5.86 8.12
C LEU A 148 12.09 4.72 7.55
N VAL A 149 12.79 4.99 6.46
CA VAL A 149 13.79 4.07 5.90
C VAL A 149 14.82 3.78 6.99
N ARG A 150 15.05 2.50 7.30
CA ARG A 150 16.03 2.11 8.31
C ARG A 150 17.42 2.44 7.81
N LEU A 151 18.08 3.35 8.53
CA LEU A 151 19.46 3.72 8.27
C LEU A 151 20.37 2.49 8.40
N ASN A 152 21.00 2.09 7.30
CA ASN A 152 21.96 0.98 7.29
C ASN A 152 23.16 1.32 6.40
N TRP A 153 24.02 2.19 6.90
CA TRP A 153 25.25 2.59 6.21
C TRP A 153 26.23 1.46 5.97
N GLU A 154 26.19 0.42 6.80
CA GLU A 154 27.05 -0.76 6.61
C GLU A 154 26.66 -1.50 5.32
N ALA A 155 25.36 -1.69 5.07
CA ALA A 155 24.89 -2.30 3.83
C ALA A 155 25.26 -1.48 2.59
N VAL A 156 25.27 -0.15 2.68
CA VAL A 156 25.70 0.74 1.59
C VAL A 156 27.21 0.62 1.36
N ARG A 157 28.02 0.64 2.43
CA ARG A 157 29.50 0.59 2.36
C ARG A 157 30.03 -0.72 1.80
N GLN A 158 29.30 -1.81 2.01
CA GLN A 158 29.64 -3.14 1.49
C GLN A 158 29.42 -3.28 -0.03
N VAL A 159 28.71 -2.33 -0.66
CA VAL A 159 28.56 -2.30 -2.11
C VAL A 159 29.89 -1.87 -2.73
N LYS A 160 30.67 -2.84 -3.19
CA LYS A 160 31.90 -2.64 -3.97
C LYS A 160 31.71 -3.05 -5.43
N GLN A 161 32.42 -2.42 -6.35
CA GLN A 161 32.46 -2.83 -7.75
C GLN A 161 33.03 -4.26 -7.83
N LYS A 162 32.32 -5.15 -8.52
CA LYS A 162 32.72 -6.53 -8.72
C LYS A 162 33.75 -6.62 -9.86
N PRO A 163 34.60 -7.66 -9.90
CA PRO A 163 35.51 -7.88 -11.02
C PRO A 163 34.74 -8.01 -12.34
N GLY A 164 35.07 -7.17 -13.32
CA GLY A 164 34.42 -7.16 -14.64
C GLY A 164 33.04 -6.49 -14.70
N GLU A 165 32.52 -5.96 -13.59
CA GLU A 165 31.29 -5.14 -13.57
C GLU A 165 31.58 -3.76 -14.19
N THR A 166 30.69 -3.28 -15.05
CA THR A 166 30.84 -1.94 -15.61
C THR A 166 30.61 -0.88 -14.52
N VAL A 167 31.14 0.33 -14.74
CA VAL A 167 30.97 1.43 -13.79
C VAL A 167 29.49 1.82 -13.65
N ASN A 168 28.72 1.75 -14.73
CA ASN A 168 27.29 2.05 -14.72
C ASN A 168 26.49 0.99 -13.94
N ASP A 169 26.75 -0.31 -14.16
CA ASP A 169 26.07 -1.37 -13.41
C ASP A 169 26.36 -1.27 -11.90
N PHE A 170 27.61 -0.93 -11.56
CA PHE A 170 28.00 -0.66 -10.18
C PHE A 170 27.24 0.55 -9.60
N LEU A 171 27.17 1.65 -10.34
CA LEU A 171 26.46 2.86 -9.91
C LEU A 171 24.98 2.59 -9.69
N GLU A 172 24.29 1.92 -10.62
CA GLU A 172 22.87 1.57 -10.49
C GLU A 172 22.62 0.74 -9.24
N ARG A 173 23.43 -0.31 -9.01
CA ARG A 173 23.34 -1.17 -7.84
C ARG A 173 23.63 -0.43 -6.54
N LEU A 174 24.60 0.49 -6.56
CA LEU A 174 24.91 1.35 -5.41
C LEU A 174 23.76 2.29 -5.12
N THR A 175 23.22 2.98 -6.12
CA THR A 175 22.08 3.90 -5.98
C THR A 175 20.86 3.18 -5.43
N GLU A 176 20.54 1.98 -5.93
CA GLU A 176 19.42 1.19 -5.41
C GLU A 176 19.58 0.88 -3.90
N LYS A 177 20.79 0.48 -3.49
CA LYS A 177 21.11 0.23 -2.08
C LYS A 177 21.17 1.50 -1.25
N TYR A 178 21.65 2.59 -1.82
CA TYR A 178 21.73 3.89 -1.18
C TYR A 178 20.33 4.44 -0.90
N ASP A 179 19.42 4.39 -1.86
CA ASP A 179 18.03 4.81 -1.70
C ASP A 179 17.29 3.97 -0.66
N ALA A 180 17.65 2.68 -0.55
CA ALA A 180 17.04 1.78 0.41
C ALA A 180 17.56 1.94 1.85
N HIS A 181 18.72 2.57 2.07
CA HIS A 181 19.42 2.49 3.37
C HIS A 181 20.08 3.80 3.86
N SER A 182 20.22 4.82 3.02
CA SER A 182 20.83 6.12 3.39
C SER A 182 19.94 6.97 4.29
N GLY A 183 18.62 6.72 4.27
CA GLY A 183 17.64 7.56 4.95
C GLY A 183 17.49 8.97 4.35
N MET A 184 18.12 9.23 3.20
CA MET A 184 17.99 10.49 2.48
C MET A 184 16.87 10.41 1.45
N ASP A 185 16.06 11.46 1.36
CA ASP A 185 15.12 11.63 0.25
C ASP A 185 15.91 12.00 -1.01
N LYS A 186 15.58 11.36 -2.13
CA LYS A 186 16.13 11.73 -3.44
C LYS A 186 15.55 13.08 -3.85
N PRO A 187 16.39 14.07 -4.23
CA PRO A 187 15.90 15.37 -4.65
C PRO A 187 15.12 15.29 -5.97
N ASP A 188 14.10 16.13 -6.10
CA ASP A 188 13.27 16.21 -7.31
C ASP A 188 13.97 16.94 -8.47
N ASN A 189 15.03 17.70 -8.19
CA ASN A 189 15.70 18.55 -9.17
C ASN A 189 17.22 18.33 -9.15
N ASN A 190 17.82 18.06 -10.32
CA ASN A 190 19.25 17.75 -10.47
C ASN A 190 20.14 18.99 -10.69
N GLU A 191 19.59 20.21 -10.56
CA GLU A 191 20.28 21.44 -10.96
C GLU A 191 21.34 21.90 -9.95
N THR A 192 21.28 21.43 -8.71
CA THR A 192 22.25 21.75 -7.66
C THR A 192 22.74 20.48 -6.98
N LEU A 193 24.05 20.41 -6.71
CA LEU A 193 24.65 19.33 -5.95
C LEU A 193 24.06 19.36 -4.53
N THR A 194 23.18 18.42 -4.21
CA THR A 194 22.58 18.33 -2.88
C THR A 194 23.42 17.43 -1.97
N PRO A 195 23.13 17.39 -0.66
CA PRO A 195 23.75 16.42 0.24
C PRO A 195 23.57 14.97 -0.22
N TYR A 196 22.47 14.66 -0.93
CA TYR A 196 22.23 13.34 -1.50
C TYR A 196 23.30 12.99 -2.55
N GLU A 197 23.51 13.83 -3.57
CA GLU A 197 24.51 13.56 -4.61
C GLU A 197 25.93 13.56 -4.03
N THR A 198 26.24 14.50 -3.14
CA THR A 198 27.57 14.60 -2.51
C THR A 198 27.90 13.29 -1.80
N GLN A 199 27.00 12.80 -0.97
CA GLN A 199 27.20 11.59 -0.19
C GLN A 199 27.18 10.32 -1.05
N LEU A 200 26.31 10.26 -2.08
CA LEU A 200 26.30 9.17 -3.05
C LEU A 200 27.64 9.11 -3.81
N THR A 201 28.20 10.26 -4.20
CA THR A 201 29.49 10.32 -4.89
C THR A 201 30.63 9.85 -3.99
N HIS A 202 30.60 10.20 -2.70
CA HIS A 202 31.55 9.62 -1.73
C HIS A 202 31.45 8.10 -1.65
N CYS A 203 30.22 7.55 -1.53
CA CYS A 203 30.01 6.11 -1.51
C CYS A 203 30.47 5.43 -2.81
N PHE A 204 30.24 6.09 -3.95
CA PHE A 204 30.66 5.62 -5.26
C PHE A 204 32.18 5.52 -5.35
N LEU A 205 32.91 6.57 -5.00
CA LEU A 205 34.38 6.55 -5.03
C LEU A 205 34.98 5.56 -4.04
N ASP A 206 34.38 5.40 -2.87
CA ASP A 206 34.83 4.42 -1.87
C ASP A 206 34.57 2.97 -2.32
N GLY A 207 33.55 2.76 -3.16
CA GLY A 207 33.15 1.45 -3.66
C GLY A 207 33.76 1.02 -4.99
N LEU A 208 34.25 1.99 -5.77
CA LEU A 208 34.83 1.78 -7.09
C LEU A 208 36.13 0.96 -7.04
N ASP A 209 36.48 0.31 -8.16
CA ASP A 209 37.79 -0.29 -8.32
C ASP A 209 38.91 0.73 -8.02
N LYS A 210 39.90 0.30 -7.24
CA LYS A 210 40.93 1.20 -6.69
C LYS A 210 41.74 1.92 -7.77
N HIS A 211 41.96 1.28 -8.91
CA HIS A 211 42.70 1.89 -10.01
C HIS A 211 41.88 3.01 -10.65
N LEU A 212 40.60 2.75 -10.91
CA LEU A 212 39.67 3.76 -11.43
C LEU A 212 39.42 4.90 -10.45
N ALA A 213 39.26 4.60 -9.16
CA ALA A 213 39.05 5.61 -8.12
C ALA A 213 40.24 6.58 -8.03
N THR A 214 41.47 6.04 -8.08
CA THR A 214 42.69 6.85 -8.08
C THR A 214 42.79 7.71 -9.34
N ALA A 215 42.49 7.14 -10.51
CA ALA A 215 42.51 7.87 -11.77
C ALA A 215 41.56 9.08 -11.74
N ILE A 216 40.31 8.88 -11.30
CA ILE A 216 39.29 9.93 -11.19
C ILE A 216 39.73 11.04 -10.22
N LYS A 217 40.23 10.68 -9.03
CA LYS A 217 40.71 11.65 -8.03
C LYS A 217 41.89 12.48 -8.54
N THR A 218 42.72 11.90 -9.41
CA THR A 218 43.90 12.57 -9.96
C THR A 218 43.55 13.45 -11.17
N SER A 219 42.60 13.02 -12.00
CA SER A 219 42.18 13.76 -13.20
C SER A 219 41.19 14.89 -12.91
N CYS A 220 40.35 14.74 -11.89
CA CYS A 220 39.34 15.72 -11.51
C CYS A 220 39.88 16.56 -10.35
N VAL A 221 40.61 17.62 -10.67
CA VAL A 221 41.14 18.59 -9.70
C VAL A 221 39.99 19.47 -9.21
N GLY A 222 39.40 19.09 -8.07
CA GLY A 222 38.26 19.77 -7.47
C GLY A 222 37.44 18.80 -6.64
N TRP A 223 38.04 18.33 -5.54
CA TRP A 223 37.41 17.51 -4.52
C TRP A 223 37.67 18.14 -3.16
#